data_AF-A0A328VDY5-F1
#
_entry.id   AF-A0A328VDY5-F1
#
_cell.length_a   1.000
_cell.length_b   1.000
_cell.length_c   1.000
_cell.angle_alpha   90.00
_cell.angle_beta   90.00
_cell.angle_gamma   90.00
#
_symmetry.space_group_name_H-M   'P 1'
#
loop_
_entity.id
_entity.type
_entity.pdbx_description
1 polymer ?
#
loop_
_entity_poly.entity_id
_entity_poly.type
_entity_poly.pdbx_seq_one_letter_code
_entity_poly.pdbx_strand_id
1 'polypeptide(L)'
;MQIDDVHALLTESAHAQQDLVHLATMIAPRALTLLQVEPEDSFEIIRAGIAQQSQPMILALPEHGPALSCNEHFARLAEVSAPPIVGIVVPDSRLEALAPLAYQYGMQLFPSLELVLRTDAALRSRAILPDGASQSQSTSGVRLTRASSPVASDSDAGAISSGQSPSFQNQEPVSGHMPGVLDPADASWLLSGETPLPETILPPPSAPGQTQKRRLPGLGPRTKLALLALVGMIILVLFALLCSVLVASPSATLVEPPTAMFVGTLAFGSSGQLDPLGTRGLNDVITLTLHQLPAVPVAKAEYAWLLPDRSDDQTPPLLLGTLSSTRGRAVLLTYRSPSHQDLLAQYSRFLVTEEDAAHPPIAPSLDSTTWRFLGAISDTPTPGDEQHYSLLSHLRHLLASDPELQHIGLSGGLALWLYRNTEKLLEWSSAARDDWASGTHTGLLRRQVIRILDYLDGTAYVGRDTPTGTPILVDPKAGRIGLLQVDPNQALPSYLAHINLHLSGLINAPGHIASQQQIATNVDRQLEAIAILMQRIRQDAVQLVTMSDAQLQQAKALSLLDEMLTSANTAYVGQQDPTTGLVQGGVIGIQGQLQRLAVVPIRAVTPPQH
;
A
#
# COMPACT_ATOMS: atom_id res chain seq x y z
N MET A 1 -7.37 -18.12 -5.49
CA MET A 1 -6.07 -18.76 -5.78
C MET A 1 -5.32 -17.97 -6.83
N GLN A 2 -4.07 -17.59 -6.55
CA GLN A 2 -3.18 -16.87 -7.44
C GLN A 2 -1.92 -17.72 -7.74
N ILE A 3 -1.40 -17.62 -8.97
CA ILE A 3 -0.23 -18.37 -9.43
C ILE A 3 0.82 -17.38 -9.92
N ASP A 4 1.98 -17.35 -9.28
CA ASP A 4 3.05 -16.41 -9.60
C ASP A 4 4.38 -17.12 -9.88
N ASP A 5 5.23 -16.51 -10.71
CA ASP A 5 6.63 -16.92 -10.85
C ASP A 5 7.44 -16.35 -9.67
N VAL A 6 8.05 -17.23 -8.87
CA VAL A 6 8.82 -16.83 -7.68
C VAL A 6 9.97 -15.90 -8.05
N HIS A 7 10.61 -16.08 -9.21
CA HIS A 7 11.69 -15.21 -9.64
C HIS A 7 11.20 -13.78 -9.91
N ALA A 8 10.01 -13.64 -10.50
CA ALA A 8 9.41 -12.33 -10.75
C ALA A 8 9.08 -11.61 -9.43
N LEU A 9 8.44 -12.31 -8.49
CA LEU A 9 8.13 -11.78 -7.16
C LEU A 9 9.36 -11.32 -6.37
N LEU A 10 10.45 -12.12 -6.41
CA LEU A 10 11.70 -11.77 -5.75
C LEU A 10 12.37 -10.58 -6.42
N THR A 11 12.32 -10.47 -7.74
CA THR A 11 12.92 -9.33 -8.47
C THR A 11 12.19 -8.04 -8.15
N GLU A 12 10.85 -8.09 -8.06
CA GLU A 12 10.03 -6.94 -7.68
C GLU A 12 10.29 -6.51 -6.23
N SER A 13 10.38 -7.47 -5.32
CA SER A 13 10.63 -7.23 -3.89
C SER A 13 12.08 -6.84 -3.58
N ALA A 14 13.03 -7.26 -4.41
CA ALA A 14 14.46 -6.97 -4.26
C ALA A 14 14.80 -5.47 -4.36
N HIS A 15 13.92 -4.66 -4.96
CA HIS A 15 14.05 -3.20 -4.94
C HIS A 15 13.84 -2.59 -3.54
N ALA A 16 13.21 -3.32 -2.61
CA ALA A 16 12.96 -2.86 -1.25
C ALA A 16 13.91 -3.47 -0.19
N GLN A 17 14.49 -4.65 -0.44
CA GLN A 17 15.33 -5.38 0.52
C GLN A 17 16.53 -6.08 -0.14
N GLN A 18 17.76 -5.76 0.31
CA GLN A 18 19.01 -6.30 -0.24
C GLN A 18 19.15 -7.84 -0.10
N ASP A 19 18.60 -8.45 0.95
CA ASP A 19 18.70 -9.89 1.18
C ASP A 19 17.94 -10.72 0.13
N LEU A 20 16.88 -10.15 -0.46
CA LEU A 20 16.08 -10.81 -1.51
C LEU A 20 16.79 -10.82 -2.88
N VAL A 21 17.70 -9.87 -3.13
CA VAL A 21 18.50 -9.81 -4.35
C VAL A 21 19.33 -11.09 -4.52
N HIS A 22 19.92 -11.58 -3.42
CA HIS A 22 20.73 -12.80 -3.44
C HIS A 22 19.88 -14.05 -3.67
N LEU A 23 18.64 -14.09 -3.17
CA LEU A 23 17.72 -15.18 -3.44
C LEU A 23 17.24 -15.19 -4.91
N ALA A 24 16.98 -14.00 -5.48
CA ALA A 24 16.57 -13.88 -6.87
C ALA A 24 17.61 -14.46 -7.85
N THR A 25 18.91 -14.23 -7.60
CA THR A 25 19.98 -14.76 -8.47
C THR A 25 20.18 -16.27 -8.37
N MET A 26 19.67 -16.92 -7.32
CA MET A 26 19.79 -18.37 -7.12
C MET A 26 18.67 -19.18 -7.76
N ILE A 27 17.58 -18.54 -8.19
CA ILE A 27 16.42 -19.20 -8.78
C ILE A 27 16.37 -18.83 -10.27
N ALA A 28 16.41 -19.81 -11.16
CA ALA A 28 16.23 -19.51 -12.58
C ALA A 28 14.78 -19.05 -12.84
N PRO A 29 14.55 -18.12 -13.78
CA PRO A 29 13.19 -17.73 -14.19
C PRO A 29 12.37 -18.97 -14.56
N ARG A 30 11.11 -19.04 -14.09
CA ARG A 30 10.23 -20.20 -14.31
C ARG A 30 10.83 -21.53 -13.85
N ALA A 31 11.61 -21.55 -12.78
CA ALA A 31 12.07 -22.80 -12.16
C ALA A 31 11.20 -23.22 -10.96
N LEU A 32 10.40 -22.29 -10.44
CA LEU A 32 9.61 -22.46 -9.23
C LEU A 32 8.36 -21.57 -9.30
N THR A 33 7.20 -22.16 -9.02
CA THR A 33 5.91 -21.46 -9.03
C THR A 33 5.43 -21.25 -7.59
N LEU A 34 4.88 -20.08 -7.28
CA LEU A 34 4.16 -19.83 -6.03
C LEU A 34 2.66 -19.99 -6.28
N LEU A 35 2.01 -20.87 -5.53
CA LEU A 35 0.56 -21.00 -5.50
C LEU A 35 0.03 -20.38 -4.22
N GLN A 36 -0.55 -19.19 -4.31
CA GLN A 36 -1.14 -18.49 -3.18
C GLN A 36 -2.61 -18.88 -3.02
N VAL A 37 -2.94 -19.39 -1.83
CA VAL A 37 -4.27 -19.87 -1.46
C VAL A 37 -5.05 -18.73 -0.81
N GLU A 38 -6.25 -18.46 -1.29
CA GLU A 38 -7.15 -17.45 -0.71
C GLU A 38 -7.96 -18.04 0.46
N PRO A 39 -8.43 -17.24 1.41
CA PRO A 39 -9.20 -17.71 2.57
C PRO A 39 -10.45 -18.53 2.21
N GLU A 40 -11.10 -18.21 1.10
CA GLU A 40 -12.28 -18.88 0.58
C GLU A 40 -11.99 -20.11 -0.28
N ASP A 41 -10.73 -20.33 -0.66
CA ASP A 41 -10.38 -21.46 -1.54
C ASP A 41 -10.62 -22.79 -0.81
N SER A 42 -11.42 -23.64 -1.45
CA SER A 42 -11.60 -25.02 -1.00
C SER A 42 -10.41 -25.89 -1.35
N PHE A 43 -10.23 -27.00 -0.64
CA PHE A 43 -9.17 -27.96 -0.94
C PHE A 43 -9.24 -28.49 -2.40
N GLU A 44 -10.45 -28.63 -2.97
CA GLU A 44 -10.61 -29.08 -4.36
C GLU A 44 -10.07 -28.08 -5.37
N ILE A 45 -10.24 -26.79 -5.12
CA ILE A 45 -9.71 -25.72 -5.99
C ILE A 45 -8.17 -25.78 -5.98
N ILE A 46 -7.58 -25.91 -4.80
CA ILE A 46 -6.13 -26.03 -4.65
C ILE A 46 -5.61 -27.26 -5.37
N ARG A 47 -6.26 -28.42 -5.17
CA ARG A 47 -5.88 -29.66 -5.83
C ARG A 47 -5.93 -29.53 -7.36
N ALA A 48 -6.96 -28.90 -7.89
CA ALA A 48 -7.08 -28.62 -9.31
C ALA A 48 -5.96 -27.69 -9.81
N GLY A 49 -5.64 -26.64 -9.04
CA GLY A 49 -4.53 -25.72 -9.33
C GLY A 49 -3.18 -26.41 -9.38
N ILE A 50 -2.91 -27.28 -8.41
CA ILE A 50 -1.66 -28.07 -8.31
C ILE A 50 -1.53 -29.02 -9.52
N ALA A 51 -2.63 -29.70 -9.89
CA ALA A 51 -2.64 -30.64 -11.01
C ALA A 51 -2.39 -29.98 -12.38
N GLN A 52 -2.58 -28.66 -12.50
CA GLN A 52 -2.32 -27.91 -13.72
C GLN A 52 -0.86 -27.46 -13.85
N GLN A 53 -0.06 -27.56 -12.80
CA GLN A 53 1.32 -27.10 -12.84
C GLN A 53 2.26 -28.17 -13.40
N SER A 54 3.27 -27.71 -14.14
CA SER A 54 4.35 -28.55 -14.68
C SER A 54 5.70 -28.34 -13.97
N GLN A 55 5.76 -27.37 -13.05
CA GLN A 55 6.98 -26.97 -12.36
C GLN A 55 6.88 -27.22 -10.86
N PRO A 56 8.02 -27.45 -10.16
CA PRO A 56 8.04 -27.49 -8.71
C PRO A 56 7.38 -26.23 -8.14
N MET A 57 6.68 -26.37 -7.02
CA MET A 57 5.91 -25.26 -6.47
C MET A 57 6.05 -25.09 -4.96
N ILE A 58 5.78 -23.86 -4.53
CA ILE A 58 5.57 -23.50 -3.13
C ILE A 58 4.09 -23.19 -2.95
N LEU A 59 3.49 -23.73 -1.90
CA LEU A 59 2.10 -23.44 -1.54
C LEU A 59 2.08 -22.42 -0.40
N ALA A 60 1.48 -21.24 -0.59
CA ALA A 60 1.33 -20.25 0.47
C ALA A 60 -0.10 -20.25 1.01
N LEU A 61 -0.27 -20.53 2.30
CA LEU A 61 -1.58 -20.60 2.96
C LEU A 61 -1.98 -19.26 3.59
N PRO A 62 -3.28 -18.95 3.62
CA PRO A 62 -3.79 -17.78 4.32
C PRO A 62 -3.89 -18.05 5.83
N GLU A 63 -3.99 -16.98 6.62
CA GLU A 63 -4.13 -17.07 8.09
C GLU A 63 -5.38 -17.86 8.51
N HIS A 64 -6.44 -17.77 7.71
CA HIS A 64 -7.69 -18.47 7.91
C HIS A 64 -8.13 -19.09 6.58
N GLY A 65 -8.66 -20.31 6.62
CA GLY A 65 -9.22 -20.96 5.45
C GLY A 65 -9.48 -22.45 5.69
N PRO A 66 -10.47 -23.04 5.00
CA PRO A 66 -10.81 -24.44 5.17
C PRO A 66 -9.77 -25.37 4.53
N ALA A 67 -9.03 -24.88 3.55
CA ALA A 67 -7.96 -25.61 2.88
C ALA A 67 -6.86 -26.07 3.84
N LEU A 68 -6.42 -27.33 3.68
CA LEU A 68 -5.33 -27.93 4.46
C LEU A 68 -5.49 -27.77 5.98
N SER A 69 -6.74 -27.79 6.46
CA SER A 69 -7.07 -27.71 7.89
C SER A 69 -7.24 -29.06 8.59
N CYS A 70 -7.24 -30.18 7.86
CA CYS A 70 -7.50 -31.51 8.41
C CYS A 70 -6.61 -32.58 7.77
N ASN A 71 -6.52 -33.75 8.44
CA ASN A 71 -5.69 -34.89 8.01
C ASN A 71 -6.01 -35.38 6.59
N GLU A 72 -7.29 -35.40 6.19
CA GLU A 72 -7.72 -35.85 4.88
C GLU A 72 -7.12 -35.00 3.75
N HIS A 73 -7.00 -33.68 3.94
CA HIS A 73 -6.40 -32.80 2.94
C HIS A 73 -4.92 -33.14 2.69
N PHE A 74 -4.14 -33.41 3.74
CA PHE A 74 -2.73 -33.79 3.57
C PHE A 74 -2.57 -35.17 2.93
N ALA A 75 -3.42 -36.14 3.31
CA ALA A 75 -3.45 -37.45 2.67
C ALA A 75 -3.69 -37.33 1.15
N ARG A 76 -4.73 -36.58 0.78
CA ARG A 76 -5.11 -36.38 -0.63
C ARG A 76 -4.10 -35.52 -1.38
N LEU A 77 -3.42 -34.60 -0.71
CA LEU A 77 -2.36 -33.79 -1.30
C LEU A 77 -1.13 -34.64 -1.63
N ALA A 78 -0.77 -35.60 -0.77
CA ALA A 78 0.32 -36.55 -1.01
C ALA A 78 0.06 -37.50 -2.20
N GLU A 79 -1.21 -37.69 -2.58
CA GLU A 79 -1.62 -38.52 -3.72
C GLU A 79 -1.63 -37.76 -5.06
N VAL A 80 -1.47 -36.44 -5.07
CA VAL A 80 -1.54 -35.65 -6.31
C VAL A 80 -0.32 -35.96 -7.18
N SER A 81 -0.56 -36.53 -8.36
CA SER A 81 0.46 -36.75 -9.39
C SER A 81 0.82 -35.43 -10.08
N ALA A 82 1.54 -34.57 -9.36
CA ALA A 82 1.97 -33.24 -9.77
C ALA A 82 3.49 -33.10 -9.66
N PRO A 83 4.10 -32.04 -10.22
CA PRO A 83 5.47 -31.66 -9.87
C PRO A 83 5.62 -31.51 -8.34
N PRO A 84 6.83 -31.73 -7.81
CA PRO A 84 7.05 -31.78 -6.37
C PRO A 84 6.71 -30.44 -5.70
N ILE A 85 5.93 -30.53 -4.62
CA ILE A 85 5.73 -29.40 -3.70
C ILE A 85 6.99 -29.27 -2.86
N VAL A 86 7.71 -28.18 -3.05
CA VAL A 86 9.01 -27.90 -2.42
C VAL A 86 8.83 -27.50 -0.96
N GLY A 87 7.73 -26.80 -0.65
CA GLY A 87 7.40 -26.41 0.71
C GLY A 87 6.02 -25.77 0.79
N ILE A 88 5.47 -25.74 2.00
CA ILE A 88 4.21 -25.05 2.30
C ILE A 88 4.52 -23.89 3.25
N VAL A 89 4.31 -22.66 2.81
CA VAL A 89 4.39 -21.47 3.66
C VAL A 89 3.09 -21.36 4.45
N VAL A 90 3.20 -21.35 5.78
CA VAL A 90 2.08 -21.36 6.71
C VAL A 90 2.24 -20.19 7.68
N PRO A 91 1.22 -19.35 7.87
CA PRO A 91 1.24 -18.30 8.88
C PRO A 91 1.41 -18.88 10.29
N ASP A 92 2.07 -18.14 11.17
CA ASP A 92 2.38 -18.59 12.54
C ASP A 92 1.13 -19.06 13.30
N SER A 93 -0.02 -18.43 13.05
CA SER A 93 -1.31 -18.78 13.67
C SER A 93 -1.80 -20.19 13.34
N ARG A 94 -1.32 -20.80 12.25
CA ARG A 94 -1.69 -22.15 11.80
C ARG A 94 -0.57 -23.18 11.96
N LEU A 95 0.67 -22.74 12.13
CA LEU A 95 1.84 -23.61 12.10
C LEU A 95 1.75 -24.74 13.13
N GLU A 96 1.36 -24.43 14.38
CA GLU A 96 1.23 -25.41 15.45
C GLU A 96 0.19 -26.49 15.15
N ALA A 97 -0.96 -26.09 14.59
CA ALA A 97 -2.04 -27.01 14.25
C ALA A 97 -1.70 -27.90 13.04
N LEU A 98 -0.96 -27.37 12.07
CA LEU A 98 -0.67 -28.07 10.81
C LEU A 98 0.61 -28.92 10.87
N ALA A 99 1.58 -28.57 11.72
CA ALA A 99 2.86 -29.27 11.78
C ALA A 99 2.74 -30.79 12.00
N PRO A 100 1.89 -31.30 12.93
CA PRO A 100 1.72 -32.74 13.10
C PRO A 100 1.15 -33.44 11.86
N LEU A 101 0.22 -32.78 11.17
CA LEU A 101 -0.42 -33.30 9.96
C LEU A 101 0.59 -33.37 8.82
N ALA A 102 1.32 -32.27 8.56
CA ALA A 102 2.34 -32.24 7.51
C ALA A 102 3.46 -33.26 7.74
N TYR A 103 3.91 -33.39 8.99
CA TYR A 103 4.94 -34.37 9.37
C TYR A 103 4.52 -35.81 9.06
N GLN A 104 3.25 -36.17 9.31
CA GLN A 104 2.72 -37.51 9.03
C GLN A 104 2.84 -37.91 7.55
N TYR A 105 2.79 -36.95 6.63
CA TYR A 105 2.87 -37.19 5.18
C TYR A 105 4.21 -36.73 4.57
N GLY A 106 5.23 -36.45 5.40
CA GLY A 106 6.56 -36.07 4.94
C GLY A 106 6.63 -34.70 4.24
N MET A 107 5.67 -33.81 4.50
CA MET A 107 5.67 -32.45 3.95
C MET A 107 6.35 -31.47 4.91
N GLN A 108 7.04 -30.49 4.35
CA GLN A 108 7.73 -29.45 5.12
C GLN A 108 6.90 -28.17 5.15
N LEU A 109 6.69 -27.64 6.37
CA LEU A 109 6.05 -26.35 6.61
C LEU A 109 7.11 -25.30 6.92
N PHE A 110 6.88 -24.08 6.47
CA PHE A 110 7.76 -22.95 6.68
C PHE A 110 6.96 -21.73 7.13
N PRO A 111 7.47 -20.91 8.07
CA PRO A 111 6.77 -19.70 8.52
C PRO A 111 6.86 -18.56 7.50
N SER A 112 7.78 -18.63 6.54
CA SER A 112 7.98 -17.59 5.52
C SER A 112 8.48 -18.18 4.21
N LEU A 113 8.20 -17.47 3.11
CA LEU A 113 8.71 -17.79 1.77
C LEU A 113 10.25 -17.84 1.76
N GLU A 114 10.88 -16.88 2.42
CA GLU A 114 12.34 -16.79 2.49
C GLU A 114 13.00 -18.07 3.04
N LEU A 115 12.41 -18.67 4.09
CA LEU A 115 12.95 -19.87 4.69
C LEU A 115 12.82 -21.09 3.77
N VAL A 116 11.72 -21.19 3.02
CA VAL A 116 11.55 -22.24 1.99
C VAL A 116 12.68 -22.15 0.98
N LEU A 117 12.92 -20.95 0.44
CA LEU A 117 13.88 -20.73 -0.63
C LEU A 117 15.32 -21.00 -0.20
N ARG A 118 15.69 -20.58 1.01
CA ARG A 118 17.02 -20.89 1.58
C ARG A 118 17.20 -22.40 1.75
N THR A 119 16.15 -23.11 2.17
CA THR A 119 16.20 -24.56 2.39
C THR A 119 16.28 -25.33 1.07
N ASP A 120 15.51 -24.94 0.05
CA ASP A 120 15.57 -25.56 -1.28
C ASP A 120 16.94 -25.36 -1.95
N ALA A 121 17.49 -24.14 -1.90
CA ALA A 121 18.83 -23.86 -2.43
C ALA A 121 19.91 -24.74 -1.78
N ALA A 122 19.80 -24.99 -0.46
CA ALA A 122 20.69 -25.88 0.27
C ALA A 122 20.53 -27.36 -0.12
N LEU A 123 19.31 -27.80 -0.45
CA LEU A 123 19.04 -29.15 -0.92
C LEU A 123 19.55 -29.37 -2.35
N ARG A 124 19.32 -28.42 -3.26
CA ARG A 124 19.81 -28.49 -4.65
C ARG A 124 21.33 -28.44 -4.73
N SER A 125 21.99 -27.62 -3.92
CA SER A 125 23.47 -27.57 -3.88
C SER A 125 24.09 -28.89 -3.36
N ARG A 126 23.39 -29.63 -2.50
CA ARG A 126 23.82 -30.98 -2.07
C ARG A 126 23.61 -32.06 -3.13
N ALA A 127 22.62 -31.90 -4.01
CA ALA A 127 22.32 -32.87 -5.06
C ALA A 127 23.28 -32.82 -6.27
N ILE A 128 24.11 -31.78 -6.39
CA ILE A 128 25.01 -31.56 -7.55
C ILE A 128 26.43 -32.14 -7.34
N LEU A 129 26.72 -32.81 -6.21
CA LEU A 129 27.99 -33.54 -6.03
C LEU A 129 27.96 -34.89 -6.78
N PRO A 130 28.94 -35.19 -7.65
CA PRO A 130 28.89 -36.36 -8.51
C PRO A 130 29.14 -37.66 -7.73
N ASP A 131 28.27 -38.62 -8.03
CA ASP A 131 28.31 -40.01 -7.60
C ASP A 131 29.58 -40.71 -8.10
N GLY A 132 30.35 -41.29 -7.19
CA GLY A 132 31.65 -41.85 -7.52
C GLY A 132 32.35 -42.58 -6.37
N ALA A 133 31.71 -43.60 -5.79
CA ALA A 133 32.38 -44.84 -5.36
C ALA A 133 31.39 -45.83 -4.73
N SER A 134 31.03 -46.85 -5.49
CA SER A 134 30.41 -48.07 -4.96
C SER A 134 31.47 -48.88 -4.19
N GLN A 135 31.27 -49.10 -2.89
CA GLN A 135 31.67 -50.35 -2.24
C GLN A 135 30.51 -50.88 -1.41
N SER A 136 30.14 -52.11 -1.73
CA SER A 136 29.20 -52.96 -1.02
C SER A 136 29.66 -53.21 0.41
N GLN A 137 28.78 -53.01 1.39
CA GLN A 137 28.72 -53.89 2.55
C GLN A 137 27.36 -53.85 3.26
N SER A 138 27.05 -55.01 3.79
CA SER A 138 25.77 -55.53 4.25
C SER A 138 25.20 -54.82 5.49
N THR A 139 23.89 -54.97 5.63
CA THR A 139 23.00 -54.62 6.74
C THR A 139 23.56 -54.86 8.14
N SER A 140 23.33 -53.91 9.05
CA SER A 140 22.82 -54.15 10.41
C SER A 140 22.41 -52.83 11.06
N GLY A 141 21.22 -52.81 11.67
CA GLY A 141 20.69 -51.64 12.36
C GLY A 141 21.23 -51.46 13.78
N VAL A 142 20.56 -50.52 14.46
CA VAL A 142 20.47 -50.29 15.92
C VAL A 142 21.24 -49.08 16.48
N ARG A 143 20.41 -48.21 17.10
CA ARG A 143 20.60 -47.32 18.28
C ARG A 143 21.19 -45.92 18.14
N LEU A 144 20.31 -44.99 18.54
CA LEU A 144 20.55 -43.73 19.23
C LEU A 144 21.50 -43.84 20.44
N THR A 145 22.53 -42.98 20.47
CA THR A 145 23.11 -42.30 21.66
C THR A 145 23.90 -41.07 21.15
N ARG A 146 23.45 -39.84 21.38
CA ARG A 146 23.74 -38.92 22.51
C ARG A 146 25.20 -38.43 22.62
N ALA A 147 25.33 -37.11 22.43
CA ALA A 147 26.31 -36.15 22.96
C ALA A 147 27.80 -36.29 22.60
N SER A 148 28.40 -35.21 22.05
CA SER A 148 29.25 -34.25 22.78
C SER A 148 30.03 -33.34 21.80
N SER A 149 30.00 -32.03 22.04
CA SER A 149 30.96 -31.03 21.53
C SER A 149 32.36 -31.22 22.17
N PRO A 150 33.33 -30.29 22.05
CA PRO A 150 33.89 -29.59 20.89
C PRO A 150 35.44 -29.73 20.85
N VAL A 151 36.11 -29.45 19.73
CA VAL A 151 37.56 -29.11 19.75
C VAL A 151 37.85 -28.04 18.69
N ALA A 152 38.47 -26.97 19.17
CA ALA A 152 39.06 -25.87 18.42
C ALA A 152 40.41 -26.24 17.79
N SER A 153 40.77 -25.60 16.68
CA SER A 153 42.08 -25.02 16.36
C SER A 153 42.00 -24.52 14.91
N ASP A 154 42.07 -23.22 14.64
CA ASP A 154 43.23 -22.31 14.63
C ASP A 154 43.89 -22.25 13.24
N SER A 155 43.84 -21.04 12.68
CA SER A 155 44.79 -20.34 11.81
C SER A 155 45.58 -21.11 10.74
N ASP A 156 45.47 -20.71 9.47
CA ASP A 156 46.59 -20.03 8.82
C ASP A 156 46.25 -19.31 7.50
N ALA A 157 47.06 -18.29 7.22
CA ALA A 157 46.98 -17.37 6.09
C ALA A 157 47.48 -17.97 4.76
N GLY A 158 46.97 -17.44 3.65
CA GLY A 158 47.49 -17.73 2.31
C GLY A 158 46.90 -16.80 1.25
N ALA A 159 47.70 -15.85 0.80
CA ALA A 159 47.38 -14.88 -0.24
C ALA A 159 47.51 -15.43 -1.67
N ILE A 160 47.08 -14.58 -2.62
CA ILE A 160 47.36 -14.54 -4.07
C ILE A 160 46.28 -15.21 -4.96
N SER A 161 45.51 -14.41 -5.71
CA SER A 161 45.77 -14.20 -7.15
C SER A 161 44.60 -13.49 -7.85
N SER A 162 44.96 -12.48 -8.63
CA SER A 162 44.17 -11.71 -9.59
C SER A 162 43.60 -12.55 -10.74
N GLY A 163 42.38 -12.24 -11.20
CA GLY A 163 41.81 -12.82 -12.42
C GLY A 163 40.54 -12.13 -12.93
N GLN A 164 40.73 -11.18 -13.85
CA GLN A 164 39.92 -10.88 -15.05
C GLN A 164 38.38 -10.71 -14.96
N SER A 165 37.95 -9.46 -15.11
CA SER A 165 36.63 -9.07 -15.64
C SER A 165 36.52 -9.37 -17.14
N PRO A 166 35.39 -9.90 -17.64
CA PRO A 166 35.04 -9.82 -19.04
C PRO A 166 34.12 -8.62 -19.32
N SER A 167 34.53 -7.85 -20.31
CA SER A 167 33.80 -6.76 -20.95
C SER A 167 32.62 -7.31 -21.76
N PHE A 168 31.41 -6.80 -21.53
CA PHE A 168 30.25 -7.08 -22.40
C PHE A 168 30.14 -6.04 -23.52
N GLN A 169 29.98 -6.57 -24.72
CA GLN A 169 29.90 -5.87 -26.00
C GLN A 169 28.45 -5.46 -26.27
N ASN A 170 28.25 -4.18 -26.59
CA ASN A 170 26.99 -3.59 -27.01
C ASN A 170 26.39 -4.32 -28.23
N GLN A 171 25.10 -4.68 -28.16
CA GLN A 171 24.28 -4.99 -29.33
C GLN A 171 23.24 -3.89 -29.52
N GLU A 172 23.17 -3.38 -30.75
CA GLU A 172 22.22 -2.38 -31.24
C GLU A 172 20.78 -2.91 -31.23
N PRO A 173 19.77 -2.07 -30.93
CA PRO A 173 18.38 -2.43 -31.13
C PRO A 173 17.92 -2.17 -32.58
N VAL A 174 17.27 -3.19 -33.13
CA VAL A 174 16.63 -3.21 -34.45
C VAL A 174 15.34 -2.37 -34.41
N SER A 175 15.27 -1.35 -35.26
CA SER A 175 14.08 -0.52 -35.50
C SER A 175 12.97 -1.31 -36.21
N GLY A 176 11.84 -1.48 -35.54
CA GLY A 176 10.59 -1.99 -36.10
C GLY A 176 9.63 -0.85 -36.47
N HIS A 177 9.26 -0.79 -37.76
CA HIS A 177 8.25 0.08 -38.35
C HIS A 177 6.84 -0.19 -37.78
N MET A 178 6.11 0.87 -37.42
CA MET A 178 4.65 0.89 -37.23
C MET A 178 4.04 1.87 -38.26
N PRO A 179 3.02 1.48 -39.05
CA PRO A 179 2.26 2.43 -39.85
C PRO A 179 0.86 2.68 -39.27
N GLY A 180 0.40 3.93 -39.42
CA GLY A 180 -1.02 4.21 -39.67
C GLY A 180 -1.80 4.87 -38.54
N VAL A 181 -1.65 6.19 -38.41
CA VAL A 181 -2.64 7.07 -37.77
C VAL A 181 -3.71 7.40 -38.81
N LEU A 182 -4.98 7.16 -38.49
CA LEU A 182 -6.13 7.68 -39.23
C LEU A 182 -6.94 8.63 -38.34
N ASP A 183 -7.29 9.78 -38.92
CA ASP A 183 -8.14 10.84 -38.37
C ASP A 183 -9.55 10.38 -37.99
N PRO A 184 -10.20 11.02 -37.00
CA PRO A 184 -11.63 10.85 -36.75
C PRO A 184 -12.43 11.95 -37.47
N ALA A 185 -13.33 11.54 -38.36
CA ALA A 185 -14.40 12.38 -38.90
C ALA A 185 -15.77 11.74 -38.61
N ASP A 186 -16.62 12.53 -37.95
CA ASP A 186 -18.09 12.57 -37.99
C ASP A 186 -18.91 11.27 -38.09
N ALA A 187 -19.73 11.02 -37.06
CA ALA A 187 -21.09 10.50 -37.26
C ALA A 187 -22.01 10.86 -36.08
N SER A 188 -22.74 11.96 -36.25
CA SER A 188 -23.92 12.32 -35.45
C SER A 188 -25.17 11.86 -36.22
N TRP A 189 -25.94 10.87 -35.74
CA TRP A 189 -27.34 10.66 -36.17
C TRP A 189 -28.22 9.95 -35.10
N LEU A 190 -29.22 10.70 -34.64
CA LEU A 190 -30.64 10.38 -34.38
C LEU A 190 -31.10 9.38 -33.30
N LEU A 191 -31.77 9.97 -32.31
CA LEU A 191 -33.11 9.68 -31.76
C LEU A 191 -33.91 8.54 -32.43
N SER A 192 -34.46 7.63 -31.61
CA SER A 192 -35.91 7.49 -31.34
C SER A 192 -36.24 6.24 -30.52
N GLY A 193 -37.19 6.34 -29.58
CA GLY A 193 -38.04 5.20 -29.20
C GLY A 193 -38.26 4.94 -27.70
N GLU A 194 -38.83 5.89 -26.95
CA GLU A 194 -39.47 5.58 -25.66
C GLU A 194 -40.75 4.76 -25.89
N THR A 195 -40.94 3.71 -25.07
CA THR A 195 -42.23 3.08 -24.79
C THR A 195 -42.39 2.92 -23.27
N PRO A 196 -43.44 3.46 -22.63
CA PRO A 196 -43.60 3.41 -21.18
C PRO A 196 -44.66 2.37 -20.75
N LEU A 197 -44.40 1.64 -19.66
CA LEU A 197 -45.37 0.85 -18.85
C LEU A 197 -44.75 0.55 -17.47
N PRO A 198 -45.54 0.26 -16.41
CA PRO A 198 -46.61 1.03 -15.80
C PRO A 198 -46.22 1.53 -14.38
N GLU A 199 -46.85 2.62 -13.98
CA GLU A 199 -46.61 3.37 -12.74
C GLU A 199 -47.22 2.66 -11.51
N THR A 200 -46.40 2.42 -10.48
CA THR A 200 -46.86 1.95 -9.16
C THR A 200 -47.29 3.16 -8.33
N ILE A 201 -48.56 3.18 -7.94
CA ILE A 201 -49.21 4.25 -7.18
C ILE A 201 -48.72 4.25 -5.73
N LEU A 202 -48.13 5.36 -5.29
CA LEU A 202 -47.97 5.74 -3.88
C LEU A 202 -48.61 7.13 -3.63
N PRO A 203 -49.11 7.41 -2.41
CA PRO A 203 -49.89 8.61 -2.11
C PRO A 203 -49.03 9.89 -2.09
N PRO A 204 -49.63 11.08 -2.34
CA PRO A 204 -48.89 12.31 -2.58
C PRO A 204 -48.38 12.97 -1.28
N PRO A 205 -47.16 13.53 -1.27
CA PRO A 205 -46.76 14.54 -0.30
C PRO A 205 -47.23 15.94 -0.75
N SER A 206 -47.69 16.72 0.23
CA SER A 206 -48.19 18.08 0.11
C SER A 206 -47.20 19.04 -0.57
N ALA A 207 -47.72 19.82 -1.54
CA ALA A 207 -46.98 20.79 -2.33
C ALA A 207 -46.52 22.02 -1.52
N PRO A 208 -45.28 22.50 -1.72
CA PRO A 208 -44.92 23.90 -1.48
C PRO A 208 -45.26 24.76 -2.71
N GLY A 209 -45.73 25.98 -2.43
CA GLY A 209 -46.35 26.91 -3.37
C GLY A 209 -45.51 27.32 -4.57
N GLN A 210 -46.17 27.39 -5.73
CA GLN A 210 -45.65 27.92 -6.97
C GLN A 210 -45.40 29.44 -6.85
N THR A 211 -44.15 29.86 -6.95
CA THR A 211 -43.81 31.25 -7.28
C THR A 211 -43.98 31.47 -8.79
N GLN A 212 -44.92 32.35 -9.15
CA GLN A 212 -45.19 32.79 -10.51
C GLN A 212 -43.94 33.37 -11.18
N LYS A 213 -43.51 32.78 -12.31
CA LYS A 213 -42.56 33.39 -13.26
C LYS A 213 -43.21 34.61 -13.92
N ARG A 214 -42.93 35.79 -13.38
CA ARG A 214 -43.23 37.09 -14.03
C ARG A 214 -42.31 37.24 -15.25
N ARG A 215 -42.88 37.17 -16.46
CA ARG A 215 -42.16 37.49 -17.70
C ARG A 215 -41.79 38.97 -17.69
N LEU A 216 -40.49 39.29 -17.71
CA LEU A 216 -40.00 40.66 -17.93
C LEU A 216 -40.07 41.02 -19.43
N PRO A 217 -40.30 42.30 -19.77
CA PRO A 217 -40.32 42.77 -21.16
C PRO A 217 -38.95 42.65 -21.81
N GLY A 218 -38.92 42.18 -23.07
CA GLY A 218 -37.70 42.04 -23.85
C GLY A 218 -37.00 43.38 -24.09
N LEU A 219 -35.80 43.51 -23.51
CA LEU A 219 -34.87 44.60 -23.80
C LEU A 219 -34.26 44.40 -25.20
N GLY A 220 -34.48 45.39 -26.08
CA GLY A 220 -33.98 45.39 -27.45
C GLY A 220 -32.45 45.32 -27.57
N PRO A 221 -31.91 44.98 -28.74
CA PRO A 221 -30.50 44.64 -28.95
C PRO A 221 -29.51 45.78 -28.61
N ARG A 222 -29.96 47.04 -28.53
CA ARG A 222 -29.12 48.19 -28.17
C ARG A 222 -28.82 48.30 -26.68
N THR A 223 -29.68 47.79 -25.79
CA THR A 223 -29.42 47.82 -24.33
C THR A 223 -28.56 46.66 -23.85
N LYS A 224 -28.48 45.56 -24.62
CA LYS A 224 -27.59 44.42 -24.31
C LYS A 224 -26.10 44.77 -24.45
N LEU A 225 -25.75 45.64 -25.42
CA LEU A 225 -24.36 46.10 -25.61
C LEU A 225 -23.93 47.07 -24.50
N ALA A 226 -24.83 47.94 -24.05
CA ALA A 226 -24.57 48.85 -22.92
C ALA A 226 -24.38 48.08 -21.60
N LEU A 227 -25.15 46.99 -21.38
CA LEU A 227 -25.01 46.14 -20.20
C LEU A 227 -23.66 45.38 -20.21
N LEU A 228 -23.24 44.84 -21.36
CA LEU A 228 -21.94 44.17 -21.50
C LEU A 228 -20.77 45.14 -21.25
N ALA A 229 -20.85 46.38 -21.75
CA ALA A 229 -19.85 47.40 -21.49
C ALA A 229 -19.80 47.80 -20.00
N LEU A 230 -20.95 47.89 -19.34
CA LEU A 230 -21.05 48.19 -17.91
C LEU A 230 -20.43 47.05 -17.06
N VAL A 231 -20.75 45.80 -17.38
CA VAL A 231 -20.18 44.63 -16.67
C VAL A 231 -18.67 44.56 -16.89
N GLY A 232 -18.19 44.81 -18.10
CA GLY A 232 -16.75 44.89 -18.39
C GLY A 232 -16.04 45.98 -17.58
N MET A 233 -16.65 47.16 -17.45
CA MET A 233 -16.12 48.25 -16.61
C MET A 233 -16.10 47.89 -15.12
N ILE A 234 -17.14 47.23 -14.61
CA ILE A 234 -17.19 46.80 -13.20
C ILE A 234 -16.09 45.77 -12.91
N ILE A 235 -15.88 44.81 -13.82
CA ILE A 235 -14.80 43.81 -13.70
C ILE A 235 -13.43 44.51 -13.72
N LEU A 236 -13.23 45.50 -14.59
CA LEU A 236 -11.96 46.21 -14.71
C LEU A 236 -11.67 47.07 -13.46
N VAL A 237 -12.69 47.70 -12.87
CA VAL A 237 -12.57 48.44 -11.60
C VAL A 237 -12.29 47.49 -10.44
N LEU A 238 -12.97 46.34 -10.35
CA LEU A 238 -12.71 45.33 -9.32
C LEU A 238 -11.29 44.77 -9.44
N PHE A 239 -10.82 44.51 -10.66
CA PHE A 239 -9.46 44.04 -10.92
C PHE A 239 -8.41 45.09 -10.52
N ALA A 240 -8.64 46.37 -10.85
CA ALA A 240 -7.75 47.46 -10.45
C ALA A 240 -7.72 47.67 -8.92
N LEU A 241 -8.86 47.47 -8.25
CA LEU A 241 -8.96 47.53 -6.79
C LEU A 241 -8.22 46.36 -6.12
N LEU A 242 -8.37 45.15 -6.66
CA LEU A 242 -7.69 43.94 -6.17
C LEU A 242 -6.16 44.06 -6.32
N CYS A 243 -5.70 44.57 -7.46
CA CYS A 243 -4.28 44.86 -7.69
C CYS A 243 -3.74 45.95 -6.75
N SER A 244 -4.54 46.98 -6.43
CA SER A 244 -4.12 48.02 -5.48
C SER A 244 -3.95 47.49 -4.05
N VAL A 245 -4.78 46.52 -3.63
CA VAL A 245 -4.65 45.85 -2.32
C VAL A 245 -3.41 44.95 -2.25
N LEU A 246 -3.07 44.28 -3.36
CA LEU A 246 -1.87 43.44 -3.44
C LEU A 246 -0.56 44.25 -3.42
N VAL A 247 -0.56 45.48 -3.95
CA VAL A 247 0.64 46.35 -3.98
C VAL A 247 0.77 47.22 -2.71
N ALA A 248 -0.35 47.52 -2.03
CA ALA A 248 -0.36 48.37 -0.83
C ALA A 248 -0.28 47.59 0.49
N SER A 249 -0.08 46.27 0.46
CA SER A 249 0.18 45.50 1.68
C SER A 249 1.54 45.94 2.25
N PRO A 250 1.59 46.65 3.40
CA PRO A 250 2.86 46.99 4.00
C PRO A 250 3.57 45.68 4.31
N SER A 251 4.80 45.51 3.84
CA SER A 251 5.69 44.47 4.30
C SER A 251 5.85 44.66 5.81
N ALA A 252 5.00 43.98 6.58
CA ALA A 252 5.24 43.78 7.99
C ALA A 252 6.58 43.06 8.01
N THR A 253 7.62 43.77 8.46
CA THR A 253 8.87 43.16 8.90
C THR A 253 8.49 42.29 10.08
N LEU A 254 8.04 41.07 9.77
CA LEU A 254 7.96 39.97 10.71
C LEU A 254 9.37 39.84 11.26
N VAL A 255 9.53 40.21 12.53
CA VAL A 255 10.67 39.79 13.33
C VAL A 255 10.66 38.27 13.20
N GLU A 256 11.58 37.75 12.38
CA GLU A 256 11.73 36.33 12.14
C GLU A 256 11.95 35.68 13.51
N PRO A 257 11.02 34.82 13.99
CA PRO A 257 11.24 34.13 15.24
C PRO A 257 12.54 33.35 15.13
N PRO A 258 13.35 33.27 16.20
CA PRO A 258 14.64 32.59 16.17
C PRO A 258 14.45 31.22 15.52
N THR A 259 15.15 30.99 14.42
CA THR A 259 15.12 29.74 13.67
C THR A 259 15.55 28.64 14.61
N ALA A 260 14.56 27.92 15.16
CA ALA A 260 14.83 26.78 16.01
C ALA A 260 15.62 25.77 15.18
N MET A 261 16.90 25.60 15.51
CA MET A 261 17.77 24.69 14.78
C MET A 261 17.22 23.26 14.92
N PHE A 262 16.76 22.71 13.80
CA PHE A 262 16.44 21.29 13.70
C PHE A 262 17.73 20.50 13.74
N VAL A 263 17.82 19.57 14.68
CA VAL A 263 19.01 18.73 14.88
C VAL A 263 18.83 17.34 14.29
N GLY A 264 17.66 17.02 13.76
CA GLY A 264 17.38 15.71 13.18
C GLY A 264 15.91 15.43 12.97
N THR A 265 15.60 14.17 12.66
CA THR A 265 14.26 13.68 12.39
C THR A 265 14.06 12.29 12.97
N LEU A 266 12.82 12.00 13.36
CA LEU A 266 12.33 10.66 13.63
C LEU A 266 11.25 10.35 12.61
N ALA A 267 11.34 9.21 11.93
CA ALA A 267 10.35 8.78 10.94
C ALA A 267 9.70 7.47 11.38
N PHE A 268 8.38 7.38 11.20
CA PHE A 268 7.63 6.14 11.31
C PHE A 268 7.64 5.42 9.96
N GLY A 269 7.91 4.13 9.98
CA GLY A 269 7.93 3.24 8.82
C GLY A 269 7.25 1.92 9.13
N SER A 270 6.98 1.16 8.08
CA SER A 270 6.30 -0.14 8.17
C SER A 270 7.30 -1.26 7.85
N SER A 271 7.27 -2.36 8.60
CA SER A 271 8.12 -3.53 8.38
C SER A 271 7.71 -4.39 7.18
N GLY A 272 6.49 -4.18 6.67
CA GLY A 272 5.92 -4.92 5.55
C GLY A 272 5.30 -6.26 5.95
N GLN A 273 5.27 -6.60 7.25
CA GLN A 273 4.58 -7.78 7.75
C GLN A 273 3.07 -7.51 7.82
N LEU A 274 2.44 -7.44 6.65
CA LEU A 274 1.03 -7.09 6.52
C LEU A 274 0.14 -8.23 7.01
N ASP A 275 -0.59 -7.98 8.10
CA ASP A 275 -1.73 -8.79 8.50
C ASP A 275 -2.93 -8.46 7.58
N PRO A 276 -3.47 -9.41 6.79
CA PRO A 276 -4.57 -9.17 5.87
C PRO A 276 -5.81 -8.53 6.50
N LEU A 277 -6.01 -8.73 7.81
CA LEU A 277 -7.18 -8.25 8.55
C LEU A 277 -6.86 -7.19 9.60
N GLY A 278 -5.58 -6.86 9.78
CA GLY A 278 -5.13 -6.01 10.89
C GLY A 278 -4.16 -4.90 10.48
N THR A 279 -3.56 -4.31 11.51
CA THR A 279 -2.57 -3.22 11.42
C THR A 279 -1.17 -3.65 11.84
N ARG A 280 -0.97 -4.95 12.11
CA ARG A 280 0.37 -5.46 12.41
C ARG A 280 1.29 -5.18 11.23
N GLY A 281 2.50 -4.76 11.53
CA GLY A 281 3.52 -4.42 10.55
C GLY A 281 3.37 -3.02 9.92
N LEU A 282 2.34 -2.25 10.29
CA LEU A 282 2.18 -0.85 9.88
C LEU A 282 2.79 0.07 10.94
N ASN A 283 3.56 1.07 10.51
CA ASN A 283 4.14 2.09 11.39
C ASN A 283 4.87 1.52 12.62
N ASP A 284 5.43 0.31 12.51
CA ASP A 284 6.03 -0.47 13.59
C ASP A 284 7.56 -0.32 13.64
N VAL A 285 8.13 0.44 12.70
CA VAL A 285 9.56 0.77 12.61
C VAL A 285 9.76 2.26 12.87
N ILE A 286 10.74 2.59 13.70
CA ILE A 286 11.22 3.94 13.92
C ILE A 286 12.62 4.08 13.34
N THR A 287 12.83 5.09 12.52
CA THR A 287 14.16 5.51 12.09
C THR A 287 14.46 6.89 12.66
N LEU A 288 15.41 6.96 13.58
CA LEU A 288 15.90 8.20 14.20
C LEU A 288 17.22 8.60 13.55
N THR A 289 17.27 9.82 13.02
CA THR A 289 18.51 10.44 12.52
C THR A 289 18.76 11.74 13.27
N LEU A 290 19.89 11.81 13.97
CA LEU A 290 20.33 13.01 14.69
C LEU A 290 21.68 13.49 14.16
N HIS A 291 21.87 14.80 14.11
CA HIS A 291 23.08 15.47 13.67
C HIS A 291 23.67 16.27 14.83
N GLN A 292 25.00 16.31 14.91
CA GLN A 292 25.75 17.18 15.82
C GLN A 292 25.44 16.95 17.31
N LEU A 293 25.46 15.68 17.74
CA LEU A 293 25.33 15.34 19.16
C LEU A 293 26.54 15.87 19.95
N PRO A 294 26.32 16.57 21.07
CA PRO A 294 27.38 16.90 22.03
C PRO A 294 28.10 15.66 22.54
N ALA A 295 29.32 15.84 23.06
CA ALA A 295 30.02 14.76 23.74
C ALA A 295 29.38 14.52 25.13
N VAL A 296 28.98 13.29 25.39
CA VAL A 296 28.40 12.88 26.68
C VAL A 296 29.54 12.44 27.63
N PRO A 297 29.54 12.86 28.91
CA PRO A 297 30.51 12.38 29.89
C PRO A 297 30.52 10.85 30.01
N VAL A 298 31.67 10.23 30.31
CA VAL A 298 31.82 8.76 30.36
C VAL A 298 30.87 8.07 31.36
N ALA A 299 30.46 8.77 32.41
CA ALA A 299 29.50 8.27 33.41
C ALA A 299 28.02 8.47 33.02
N LYS A 300 27.76 9.02 31.84
CA LYS A 300 26.42 9.37 31.35
C LYS A 300 26.15 8.70 30.00
N ALA A 301 24.89 8.48 29.71
CA ALA A 301 24.40 7.99 28.43
C ALA A 301 23.17 8.78 28.01
N GLU A 302 23.00 8.96 26.70
CA GLU A 302 21.80 9.53 26.11
C GLU A 302 20.82 8.41 25.77
N TYR A 303 19.58 8.51 26.26
CA TYR A 303 18.51 7.54 26.04
C TYR A 303 17.43 8.17 25.18
N ALA A 304 17.07 7.50 24.08
CA ALA A 304 16.04 7.95 23.16
C ALA A 304 14.70 7.30 23.50
N TRP A 305 13.67 8.13 23.67
CA TRP A 305 12.33 7.73 24.08
C TRP A 305 11.31 8.18 23.06
N LEU A 306 10.38 7.27 22.77
CA LEU A 306 9.15 7.59 22.09
C LEU A 306 8.07 7.79 23.17
N LEU A 307 7.37 8.92 23.12
CA LEU A 307 6.41 9.35 24.13
C LEU A 307 4.99 9.29 23.57
N PRO A 308 4.00 8.90 24.40
CA PRO A 308 2.60 8.84 23.98
C PRO A 308 2.07 10.25 23.69
N ASP A 309 0.82 10.36 23.26
CA ASP A 309 0.16 11.66 23.11
C ASP A 309 0.16 12.47 24.40
N ARG A 310 0.04 13.80 24.29
CA ARG A 310 -0.02 14.67 25.46
C ARG A 310 -1.24 14.36 26.35
N SER A 311 -2.33 13.91 25.74
CA SER A 311 -3.58 13.56 26.42
C SER A 311 -3.65 12.12 26.91
N ASP A 312 -2.65 11.28 26.61
CA ASP A 312 -2.63 9.87 27.00
C ASP A 312 -1.69 9.68 28.19
N ASP A 313 -2.29 9.34 29.34
CA ASP A 313 -1.60 9.06 30.60
C ASP A 313 -1.50 7.55 30.91
N GLN A 314 -2.10 6.69 30.07
CA GLN A 314 -2.13 5.23 30.27
C GLN A 314 -1.02 4.52 29.50
N THR A 315 -0.63 5.05 28.34
CA THR A 315 0.43 4.46 27.53
C THR A 315 1.80 4.84 28.10
N PRO A 316 2.65 3.86 28.49
CA PRO A 316 3.98 4.16 29.00
C PRO A 316 4.92 4.67 27.89
N PRO A 317 5.91 5.52 28.22
CA PRO A 317 7.02 5.83 27.33
C PRO A 317 7.75 4.57 26.84
N LEU A 318 8.16 4.57 25.58
CA LEU A 318 8.88 3.46 24.95
C LEU A 318 10.37 3.81 24.76
N LEU A 319 11.26 3.02 25.36
CA LEU A 319 12.70 3.15 25.16
C LEU A 319 13.08 2.62 23.77
N LEU A 320 13.63 3.49 22.92
CA LEU A 320 14.12 3.13 21.59
C LEU A 320 15.56 2.61 21.64
N GLY A 321 16.36 3.09 22.60
CA GLY A 321 17.73 2.65 22.84
C GLY A 321 18.66 3.77 23.30
N THR A 322 19.95 3.43 23.44
CA THR A 322 21.01 4.37 23.80
C THR A 322 21.66 4.99 22.57
N LEU A 323 21.92 6.30 22.60
CA LEU A 323 22.64 6.99 21.54
C LEU A 323 24.16 6.92 21.79
N SER A 324 24.90 6.37 20.83
CA SER A 324 26.36 6.34 20.87
C SER A 324 26.93 7.50 20.05
N SER A 325 27.39 8.56 20.72
CA SER A 325 28.00 9.71 20.05
C SER A 325 29.36 9.31 19.44
N THR A 326 29.41 9.22 18.12
CA THR A 326 30.69 9.12 17.38
C THR A 326 31.03 10.52 16.88
N ARG A 327 32.08 11.14 17.42
CA ARG A 327 32.42 12.57 17.19
C ARG A 327 32.19 13.00 15.73
N GLY A 328 31.23 13.90 15.52
CA GLY A 328 30.97 14.55 14.23
C GLY A 328 30.19 13.73 13.20
N ARG A 329 29.72 12.52 13.53
CA ARG A 329 28.86 11.72 12.63
C ARG A 329 27.39 11.84 13.02
N ALA A 330 26.52 11.71 12.01
CA ALA A 330 25.10 11.53 12.26
C ALA A 330 24.89 10.23 13.04
N VAL A 331 24.00 10.27 14.03
CA VAL A 331 23.54 9.07 14.73
C VAL A 331 22.30 8.58 14.02
N LEU A 332 22.36 7.32 13.61
CA LEU A 332 21.25 6.55 13.06
C LEU A 332 20.88 5.48 14.07
N LEU A 333 19.63 5.50 14.53
CA LEU A 333 19.06 4.46 15.38
C LEU A 333 17.79 3.93 14.72
N THR A 334 17.68 2.62 14.64
CA THR A 334 16.48 1.94 14.14
C THR A 334 15.90 1.10 15.25
N TYR A 335 14.62 1.27 15.50
CA TYR A 335 13.84 0.44 16.40
C TYR A 335 12.72 -0.23 15.62
N ARG A 336 12.44 -1.50 15.92
CA ARG A 336 11.31 -2.25 15.37
C ARG A 336 10.52 -2.82 16.55
N SER A 337 9.21 -2.59 16.56
CA SER A 337 8.33 -3.15 17.57
C SER A 337 8.39 -4.69 17.53
N PRO A 338 8.77 -5.38 18.61
CA PRO A 338 8.84 -6.85 18.62
C PRO A 338 7.50 -7.53 18.37
N SER A 339 6.39 -6.84 18.68
CA SER A 339 5.02 -7.30 18.43
C SER A 339 4.43 -6.74 17.13
N HIS A 340 5.23 -6.02 16.34
CA HIS A 340 4.80 -5.37 15.10
C HIS A 340 3.59 -4.43 15.29
N GLN A 341 3.47 -3.84 16.48
CA GLN A 341 2.40 -2.91 16.81
C GLN A 341 2.57 -1.58 16.06
N ASP A 342 1.45 -1.00 15.61
CA ASP A 342 1.42 0.35 15.06
C ASP A 342 1.79 1.40 16.13
N LEU A 343 2.99 1.95 16.00
CA LEU A 343 3.52 2.93 16.94
C LEU A 343 2.93 4.33 16.68
N LEU A 344 2.58 4.66 15.43
CA LEU A 344 2.00 5.97 15.10
C LEU A 344 0.61 6.12 15.72
N ALA A 345 -0.13 5.03 15.90
CA ALA A 345 -1.44 5.03 16.55
C ALA A 345 -1.41 5.51 18.00
N GLN A 346 -0.29 5.35 18.72
CA GLN A 346 -0.20 5.60 20.18
C GLN A 346 0.83 6.68 20.55
N TYR A 347 1.84 6.87 19.71
CA TYR A 347 2.96 7.74 20.00
C TYR A 347 3.05 8.87 18.97
N SER A 348 3.37 10.07 19.44
CA SER A 348 3.48 11.27 18.60
C SER A 348 4.63 12.19 19.01
N ARG A 349 5.31 11.88 20.12
CA ARG A 349 6.31 12.72 20.75
C ARG A 349 7.63 11.96 20.91
N PHE A 350 8.73 12.70 20.96
CA PHE A 350 10.08 12.18 21.07
C PHE A 350 10.88 12.96 22.11
N LEU A 351 11.72 12.26 22.88
CA LEU A 351 12.58 12.85 23.90
C LEU A 351 13.92 12.12 23.98
N VAL A 352 15.00 12.88 24.13
CA VAL A 352 16.31 12.35 24.54
C VAL A 352 16.67 12.89 25.91
N THR A 353 17.02 11.99 26.83
CA THR A 353 17.50 12.31 28.18
C THR A 353 18.95 11.90 28.35
N GLU A 354 19.73 12.69 29.10
CA GLU A 354 21.09 12.35 29.54
C GLU A 354 21.08 11.85 30.99
N GLU A 355 21.29 10.55 31.18
CA GLU A 355 21.14 9.89 32.48
C GLU A 355 22.35 9.01 32.82
N ASP A 356 22.37 8.43 34.02
CA ASP A 356 23.48 7.56 34.46
C ASP A 356 23.63 6.33 33.53
N ALA A 357 24.86 6.10 33.05
CA ALA A 357 25.16 4.94 32.22
C ALA A 357 25.20 3.62 33.02
N ALA A 358 25.47 3.69 34.33
CA ALA A 358 25.54 2.52 35.20
C ALA A 358 24.15 1.95 35.55
N HIS A 359 23.11 2.78 35.46
CA HIS A 359 21.74 2.42 35.82
C HIS A 359 20.77 2.84 34.71
N PRO A 360 20.58 2.02 33.67
CA PRO A 360 19.68 2.34 32.57
C PRO A 360 18.27 2.68 33.08
N PRO A 361 17.72 3.85 32.74
CA PRO A 361 16.40 4.27 33.16
C PRO A 361 15.32 3.39 32.54
N ILE A 362 14.26 3.11 33.31
CA ILE A 362 13.05 2.41 32.85
C ILE A 362 11.94 3.37 32.39
N ALA A 363 12.12 4.66 32.64
CA ALA A 363 11.25 5.75 32.20
C ALA A 363 12.11 7.02 32.02
N PRO A 364 11.73 7.94 31.13
CA PRO A 364 12.49 9.18 30.93
C PRO A 364 12.48 10.02 32.21
N SER A 365 13.63 10.61 32.53
CA SER A 365 13.73 11.61 33.61
C SER A 365 12.70 12.73 33.47
N LEU A 366 12.01 13.04 34.57
CA LEU A 366 11.09 14.19 34.65
C LEU A 366 11.83 15.52 34.90
N ASP A 367 13.12 15.46 35.25
CA ASP A 367 13.97 16.64 35.38
C ASP A 367 14.32 17.17 33.99
N SER A 368 13.73 18.32 33.62
CA SER A 368 13.96 18.94 32.31
C SER A 368 15.40 19.36 32.06
N THR A 369 16.25 19.45 33.10
CA THR A 369 17.68 19.77 32.92
C THR A 369 18.46 18.62 32.28
N THR A 370 17.93 17.39 32.33
CA THR A 370 18.50 16.23 31.66
C THR A 370 18.02 16.08 30.22
N TRP A 371 17.05 16.89 29.79
CA TRP A 371 16.51 16.81 28.43
C TRP A 371 17.47 17.46 27.44
N ARG A 372 17.77 16.74 26.37
CA ARG A 372 18.72 17.19 25.32
C ARG A 372 18.01 17.54 24.03
N PHE A 373 17.08 16.68 23.61
CA PHE A 373 16.35 16.85 22.36
C PHE A 373 14.88 16.51 22.55
N LEU A 374 14.01 17.24 21.84
CA LEU A 374 12.57 16.96 21.82
C LEU A 374 12.01 17.12 20.41
N GLY A 375 10.92 16.42 20.14
CA GLY A 375 10.16 16.55 18.91
C GLY A 375 8.72 16.12 19.13
N ALA A 376 7.80 16.63 18.32
CA ALA A 376 6.40 16.21 18.33
C ALA A 376 5.77 16.42 16.96
N ILE A 377 4.81 15.56 16.62
CA ILE A 377 3.79 15.88 15.61
C ILE A 377 2.80 16.83 16.27
N SER A 378 2.45 17.93 15.59
CA SER A 378 1.52 18.93 16.13
C SER A 378 0.13 18.33 16.38
N ASP A 379 -0.34 18.45 17.61
CA ASP A 379 -1.69 18.15 18.07
C ASP A 379 -2.59 19.40 18.07
N THR A 380 -2.10 20.51 17.52
CA THR A 380 -2.87 21.76 17.44
C THR A 380 -3.95 21.64 16.37
N PRO A 381 -5.24 21.85 16.71
CA PRO A 381 -6.34 21.80 15.74
C PRO A 381 -6.13 22.77 14.58
N THR A 382 -6.51 22.34 13.38
CA THR A 382 -6.49 23.15 12.18
C THR A 382 -7.54 24.27 12.27
N PRO A 383 -7.16 25.55 12.16
CA PRO A 383 -8.12 26.65 12.22
C PRO A 383 -9.20 26.52 11.15
N GLY A 384 -10.47 26.54 11.55
CA GLY A 384 -11.62 26.45 10.64
C GLY A 384 -12.01 25.03 10.24
N ASP A 385 -11.31 23.99 10.70
CA ASP A 385 -11.75 22.60 10.56
C ASP A 385 -12.89 22.31 11.56
N GLU A 386 -14.07 21.93 11.06
CA GLU A 386 -15.26 21.69 11.89
C GLU A 386 -15.07 20.55 12.89
N GLN A 387 -14.24 19.55 12.54
CA GLN A 387 -13.94 18.40 13.38
C GLN A 387 -12.72 18.60 14.27
N HIS A 388 -12.12 19.80 14.22
CA HIS A 388 -10.95 20.19 14.99
C HIS A 388 -9.77 19.24 14.78
N TYR A 389 -9.64 18.66 13.59
CA TYR A 389 -8.54 17.77 13.27
C TYR A 389 -7.21 18.52 13.28
N SER A 390 -6.20 17.90 13.90
CA SER A 390 -4.82 18.39 13.94
C SER A 390 -3.97 17.73 12.84
N LEU A 391 -2.73 18.18 12.68
CA LEU A 391 -1.75 17.49 11.84
C LEU A 391 -1.63 16.00 12.22
N LEU A 392 -1.56 15.71 13.52
CA LEU A 392 -1.53 14.33 14.03
C LEU A 392 -2.80 13.55 13.68
N SER A 393 -3.99 14.18 13.77
CA SER A 393 -5.27 13.56 13.40
C SER A 393 -5.27 13.15 11.92
N HIS A 394 -4.96 14.07 11.00
CA HIS A 394 -4.94 13.77 9.56
C HIS A 394 -3.90 12.68 9.23
N LEU A 395 -2.71 12.72 9.84
CA LEU A 395 -1.70 11.69 9.64
C LEU A 395 -2.17 10.31 10.10
N ARG A 396 -2.81 10.21 11.27
CA ARG A 396 -3.33 8.94 11.77
C ARG A 396 -4.46 8.40 10.92
N HIS A 397 -5.39 9.25 10.50
CA HIS A 397 -6.49 8.81 9.63
C HIS A 397 -5.97 8.26 8.29
N LEU A 398 -4.91 8.87 7.75
CA LEU A 398 -4.25 8.38 6.54
C LEU A 398 -3.50 7.06 6.77
N LEU A 399 -2.74 6.92 7.86
CA LEU A 399 -1.69 5.90 7.97
C LEU A 399 -1.89 4.82 9.05
N ALA A 400 -2.65 5.09 10.11
CA ALA A 400 -2.66 4.26 11.31
C ALA A 400 -4.06 3.83 11.73
N SER A 401 -4.99 4.78 11.81
CA SER A 401 -6.32 4.56 12.37
C SER A 401 -7.26 5.68 11.95
N ASP A 402 -8.22 5.37 11.10
CA ASP A 402 -9.32 6.26 10.75
C ASP A 402 -10.60 5.93 11.56
N PRO A 403 -11.22 6.90 12.26
CA PRO A 403 -12.42 6.68 13.04
C PRO A 403 -13.63 6.20 12.24
N GLU A 404 -13.82 6.66 11.01
CA GLU A 404 -14.96 6.23 10.18
C GLU A 404 -14.79 4.79 9.73
N LEU A 405 -13.56 4.40 9.34
CA LEU A 405 -13.21 3.02 9.05
C LEU A 405 -13.44 2.11 10.26
N GLN A 406 -13.00 2.52 11.44
CA GLN A 406 -13.22 1.76 12.68
C GLN A 406 -14.70 1.55 12.97
N HIS A 407 -15.54 2.57 12.73
CA HIS A 407 -16.98 2.49 12.96
C HIS A 407 -17.64 1.41 12.08
N ILE A 408 -17.11 1.17 10.88
CA ILE A 408 -17.53 0.07 10.01
C ILE A 408 -16.70 -1.22 10.18
N GLY A 409 -15.86 -1.26 11.21
CA GLY A 409 -15.04 -2.38 11.62
C GLY A 409 -13.74 -2.54 10.84
N LEU A 410 -13.42 -1.67 9.89
CA LEU A 410 -12.15 -1.70 9.17
C LEU A 410 -11.05 -1.10 10.06
N SER A 411 -9.93 -1.81 10.18
CA SER A 411 -8.76 -1.34 10.93
C SER A 411 -7.76 -0.63 10.02
N GLY A 412 -6.89 0.20 10.60
CA GLY A 412 -5.84 0.88 9.84
C GLY A 412 -6.25 2.28 9.36
N GLY A 413 -5.35 2.91 8.60
CA GLY A 413 -5.61 4.16 7.92
C GLY A 413 -6.13 3.97 6.49
N LEU A 414 -6.61 5.06 5.89
CA LEU A 414 -7.17 5.08 4.53
C LEU A 414 -6.18 4.60 3.45
N ALA A 415 -4.88 4.88 3.62
CA ALA A 415 -3.84 4.49 2.67
C ALA A 415 -3.74 2.96 2.49
N LEU A 416 -3.92 2.21 3.58
CA LEU A 416 -3.92 0.74 3.55
C LEU A 416 -5.01 0.19 2.64
N TRP A 417 -6.22 0.72 2.79
CA TRP A 417 -7.39 0.24 2.05
C TRP A 417 -7.39 0.72 0.60
N LEU A 418 -6.90 1.94 0.32
CA LEU A 418 -6.66 2.37 -1.05
C LEU A 418 -5.69 1.42 -1.76
N TYR A 419 -4.58 1.04 -1.10
CA TYR A 419 -3.60 0.09 -1.62
C TYR A 419 -4.22 -1.27 -1.93
N ARG A 420 -4.82 -1.92 -0.92
CA ARG A 420 -5.41 -3.26 -1.05
C ARG A 420 -6.52 -3.33 -2.08
N ASN A 421 -7.43 -2.36 -2.07
CA ASN A 421 -8.57 -2.39 -2.97
C ASN A 421 -8.16 -2.11 -4.42
N THR A 422 -7.13 -1.29 -4.65
CA THR A 422 -6.58 -1.06 -6.00
C THR A 422 -5.82 -2.28 -6.52
N GLU A 423 -5.10 -2.99 -5.66
CA GLU A 423 -4.47 -4.27 -6.00
C GLU A 423 -5.50 -5.29 -6.51
N LYS A 424 -6.63 -5.41 -5.81
CA LYS A 424 -7.73 -6.29 -6.23
C LYS A 424 -8.33 -5.90 -7.59
N LEU A 425 -8.37 -4.60 -7.94
CA LEU A 425 -8.78 -4.20 -9.29
C LEU A 425 -7.81 -4.73 -10.35
N LEU A 426 -6.50 -4.67 -10.12
CA LEU A 426 -5.50 -5.19 -11.03
C LEU A 426 -5.63 -6.71 -11.17
N GLU A 427 -5.72 -7.43 -10.05
CA GLU A 427 -5.88 -8.89 -10.01
C GLU A 427 -7.07 -9.34 -10.88
N TRP A 428 -8.25 -8.77 -10.64
CA TRP A 428 -9.45 -9.19 -11.37
C TRP A 428 -9.51 -8.65 -12.80
N SER A 429 -8.87 -7.53 -13.10
CA SER A 429 -8.76 -7.06 -14.48
C SER A 429 -7.90 -8.02 -15.31
N SER A 430 -6.80 -8.51 -14.74
CA SER A 430 -5.97 -9.54 -15.39
C SER A 430 -6.74 -10.84 -15.56
N ALA A 431 -7.38 -11.32 -14.49
CA ALA A 431 -8.15 -12.56 -14.52
C ALA A 431 -9.30 -12.50 -15.55
N ALA A 432 -10.03 -11.39 -15.64
CA ALA A 432 -11.11 -11.22 -16.61
C ALA A 432 -10.61 -11.29 -18.07
N ARG A 433 -9.43 -10.71 -18.33
CA ARG A 433 -8.79 -10.74 -19.65
C ARG A 433 -8.32 -12.16 -20.01
N ASP A 434 -7.73 -12.86 -19.06
CA ASP A 434 -7.24 -14.23 -19.27
C ASP A 434 -8.41 -15.21 -19.48
N ASP A 435 -9.51 -15.03 -18.73
CA ASP A 435 -10.76 -15.78 -18.92
C ASP A 435 -11.31 -15.59 -20.34
N TRP A 436 -11.22 -14.38 -20.91
CA TRP A 436 -11.59 -14.11 -22.29
C TRP A 436 -10.71 -14.88 -23.29
N ALA A 437 -9.39 -14.88 -23.09
CA ALA A 437 -8.44 -15.56 -23.96
C ALA A 437 -8.66 -17.08 -24.02
N SER A 438 -9.20 -17.67 -22.96
CA SER A 438 -9.57 -19.09 -22.92
C SER A 438 -10.83 -19.44 -23.74
N GLY A 439 -11.62 -18.44 -24.16
CA GLY A 439 -12.78 -18.57 -25.04
C GLY A 439 -14.02 -19.29 -24.47
N THR A 440 -13.95 -19.83 -23.26
CA THR A 440 -14.98 -20.76 -22.73
C THR A 440 -15.64 -20.29 -21.42
N HIS A 441 -15.15 -19.21 -20.80
CA HIS A 441 -15.50 -18.86 -19.42
C HIS A 441 -16.17 -17.48 -19.26
N THR A 442 -17.14 -17.14 -20.11
CA THR A 442 -17.88 -15.85 -20.02
C THR A 442 -18.51 -15.60 -18.64
N GLY A 443 -18.93 -16.66 -17.95
CA GLY A 443 -19.44 -16.57 -16.58
C GLY A 443 -18.37 -16.23 -15.52
N LEU A 444 -17.12 -16.69 -15.67
CA LEU A 444 -16.02 -16.29 -14.78
C LEU A 444 -15.63 -14.83 -15.05
N LEU A 445 -15.45 -14.48 -16.32
CA LEU A 445 -15.18 -13.10 -16.76
C LEU A 445 -16.19 -12.13 -16.14
N ARG A 446 -17.50 -12.41 -16.28
CA ARG A 446 -18.56 -11.54 -15.72
C ARG A 446 -18.45 -11.39 -14.20
N ARG A 447 -18.11 -12.47 -13.47
CA ARG A 447 -17.90 -12.41 -12.01
C ARG A 447 -16.72 -11.51 -11.65
N GLN A 448 -15.62 -11.56 -12.40
CA GLN A 448 -14.48 -10.67 -12.16
C GLN A 448 -14.84 -9.20 -12.40
N VAL A 449 -15.57 -8.91 -13.49
CA VAL A 449 -16.07 -7.56 -13.77
C VAL A 449 -17.03 -7.04 -12.69
N ILE A 450 -17.90 -7.90 -12.15
CA ILE A 450 -18.77 -7.54 -11.02
C ILE A 450 -17.95 -7.19 -9.78
N ARG A 451 -16.93 -7.99 -9.43
CA ARG A 451 -16.05 -7.70 -8.27
C ARG A 451 -15.33 -6.37 -8.40
N ILE A 452 -14.88 -6.02 -9.60
CA ILE A 452 -14.27 -4.72 -9.91
C ILE A 452 -15.26 -3.59 -9.59
N LEU A 453 -16.52 -3.70 -10.04
CA LEU A 453 -17.55 -2.71 -9.76
C LEU A 453 -17.91 -2.65 -8.26
N ASP A 454 -17.94 -3.78 -7.56
CA ASP A 454 -18.22 -3.82 -6.11
C ASP A 454 -17.21 -2.98 -5.31
N TYR A 455 -15.93 -2.96 -5.68
CA TYR A 455 -14.90 -2.13 -5.03
C TYR A 455 -14.83 -0.69 -5.55
N LEU A 456 -15.12 -0.47 -6.84
CA LEU A 456 -15.11 0.88 -7.39
C LEU A 456 -16.24 1.73 -6.82
N ASP A 457 -17.46 1.19 -6.82
CA ASP A 457 -18.67 1.91 -6.44
C ASP A 457 -19.01 1.75 -4.96
N GLY A 458 -18.52 0.66 -4.36
CA GLY A 458 -18.93 0.22 -3.05
C GLY A 458 -20.24 -0.57 -3.10
N THR A 459 -20.36 -1.55 -2.21
CA THR A 459 -21.48 -2.50 -2.17
C THR A 459 -22.86 -1.84 -2.01
N ALA A 460 -22.94 -0.63 -1.45
CA ALA A 460 -24.19 0.11 -1.32
C ALA A 460 -24.66 0.79 -2.63
N TYR A 461 -23.77 1.01 -3.60
CA TYR A 461 -24.05 1.81 -4.79
C TYR A 461 -23.92 1.04 -6.11
N VAL A 462 -23.17 -0.06 -6.13
CA VAL A 462 -22.92 -0.89 -7.33
C VAL A 462 -24.19 -1.38 -8.06
N GLY A 463 -25.31 -1.53 -7.33
CA GLY A 463 -26.60 -1.95 -7.90
C GLY A 463 -27.19 -0.98 -8.93
N ARG A 464 -26.65 0.24 -9.06
CA ARG A 464 -27.09 1.26 -10.04
C ARG A 464 -26.58 0.99 -11.46
N ASP A 465 -25.40 0.40 -11.58
CA ASP A 465 -24.70 0.21 -12.85
C ASP A 465 -24.60 -1.27 -13.25
N THR A 466 -25.18 -2.17 -12.45
CA THR A 466 -25.25 -3.60 -12.73
C THR A 466 -26.70 -4.04 -13.03
N PRO A 467 -26.90 -5.13 -13.79
CA PRO A 467 -28.23 -5.68 -14.00
C PRO A 467 -28.95 -5.99 -12.67
N THR A 468 -30.27 -5.81 -12.65
CA THR A 468 -31.07 -6.10 -11.45
C THR A 468 -30.88 -7.54 -10.98
N GLY A 469 -30.64 -7.72 -9.68
CA GLY A 469 -30.40 -9.04 -9.07
C GLY A 469 -28.95 -9.52 -9.14
N THR A 470 -28.02 -8.70 -9.63
CA THR A 470 -26.58 -9.00 -9.56
C THR A 470 -26.15 -9.15 -8.08
N PRO A 471 -25.51 -10.27 -7.70
CA PRO A 471 -25.03 -10.46 -6.34
C PRO A 471 -23.75 -9.66 -6.08
N ILE A 472 -23.52 -9.32 -4.80
CA ILE A 472 -22.22 -8.84 -4.33
C ILE A 472 -21.27 -10.03 -4.24
N LEU A 473 -20.08 -9.92 -4.85
CA LEU A 473 -19.12 -11.02 -5.02
C LEU A 473 -17.80 -10.81 -4.28
N VAL A 474 -17.72 -9.74 -3.49
CA VAL A 474 -16.56 -9.36 -2.68
C VAL A 474 -16.86 -9.43 -1.20
N ASP A 475 -15.82 -9.32 -0.36
CA ASP A 475 -16.01 -9.12 1.08
C ASP A 475 -16.83 -7.82 1.31
N PRO A 476 -18.03 -7.91 1.93
CA PRO A 476 -18.94 -6.78 2.07
C PRO A 476 -18.45 -5.71 3.07
N LYS A 477 -17.41 -6.01 3.83
CA LYS A 477 -16.74 -5.07 4.73
C LYS A 477 -15.65 -4.32 3.97
N ALA A 478 -14.77 -5.03 3.25
CA ALA A 478 -13.69 -4.42 2.46
C ALA A 478 -14.22 -3.59 1.27
N GLY A 479 -15.28 -4.07 0.61
CA GLY A 479 -15.98 -3.36 -0.47
C GLY A 479 -17.09 -2.42 0.02
N ARG A 480 -17.19 -2.14 1.34
CA ARG A 480 -18.26 -1.26 1.85
C ARG A 480 -18.15 0.16 1.32
N ILE A 481 -16.93 0.71 1.30
CA ILE A 481 -16.62 2.03 0.78
C ILE A 481 -16.05 1.85 -0.64
N GLY A 482 -16.63 2.55 -1.60
CA GLY A 482 -16.10 2.58 -2.97
C GLY A 482 -14.79 3.34 -3.05
N LEU A 483 -13.93 2.96 -4.01
CA LEU A 483 -12.77 3.76 -4.38
C LEU A 483 -13.21 5.11 -4.99
N LEU A 484 -14.29 5.10 -5.76
CA LEU A 484 -14.88 6.26 -6.42
C LEU A 484 -16.10 6.81 -5.66
N GLN A 485 -16.27 8.12 -5.77
CA GLN A 485 -17.48 8.80 -5.31
C GLN A 485 -18.50 8.74 -6.44
N VAL A 486 -19.52 7.89 -6.31
CA VAL A 486 -20.54 7.68 -7.36
C VAL A 486 -21.85 8.41 -7.07
N ASP A 487 -22.06 8.85 -5.82
CA ASP A 487 -23.18 9.70 -5.42
C ASP A 487 -22.64 10.92 -4.65
N PRO A 488 -23.01 12.16 -5.00
CA PRO A 488 -22.64 13.33 -4.19
C PRO A 488 -23.15 13.27 -2.75
N ASN A 489 -24.21 12.51 -2.49
CA ASN A 489 -24.86 12.36 -1.19
C ASN A 489 -24.65 10.97 -0.56
N GLN A 490 -23.64 10.20 -0.99
CA GLN A 490 -23.32 8.95 -0.30
C GLN A 490 -22.95 9.21 1.16
N ALA A 491 -23.36 8.29 2.04
CA ALA A 491 -23.24 8.49 3.48
C ALA A 491 -21.77 8.52 3.96
N LEU A 492 -20.90 7.78 3.30
CA LEU A 492 -19.46 7.77 3.55
C LEU A 492 -18.73 8.24 2.29
N PRO A 493 -17.74 9.14 2.40
CA PRO A 493 -16.93 9.54 1.24
C PRO A 493 -16.18 8.32 0.67
N SER A 494 -15.92 8.34 -0.64
CA SER A 494 -15.07 7.33 -1.26
C SER A 494 -13.64 7.40 -0.73
N TYR A 495 -12.85 6.34 -0.88
CA TYR A 495 -11.46 6.37 -0.41
C TYR A 495 -10.65 7.54 -1.01
N LEU A 496 -10.80 7.81 -2.29
CA LEU A 496 -10.09 8.94 -2.93
C LEU A 496 -10.53 10.30 -2.38
N ALA A 497 -11.85 10.50 -2.21
CA ALA A 497 -12.37 11.75 -1.65
C ALA A 497 -11.97 11.94 -0.18
N HIS A 498 -11.99 10.87 0.60
CA HIS A 498 -11.65 10.89 2.01
C HIS A 498 -10.14 11.15 2.22
N ILE A 499 -9.28 10.53 1.43
CA ILE A 499 -7.84 10.80 1.47
C ILE A 499 -7.55 12.26 1.07
N ASN A 500 -8.21 12.78 0.03
CA ASN A 500 -8.05 14.18 -0.37
C ASN A 500 -8.41 15.14 0.78
N LEU A 501 -9.51 14.89 1.49
CA LEU A 501 -9.90 15.67 2.67
C LEU A 501 -8.75 15.76 3.70
N HIS A 502 -8.11 14.63 4.02
CA HIS A 502 -7.01 14.63 4.99
C HIS A 502 -5.72 15.26 4.46
N LEU A 503 -5.43 15.14 3.16
CA LEU A 503 -4.28 15.82 2.55
C LEU A 503 -4.46 17.35 2.57
N SER A 504 -5.65 17.82 2.22
CA SER A 504 -6.00 19.24 2.29
C SER A 504 -5.93 19.75 3.73
N GLY A 505 -6.48 19.00 4.68
CA GLY A 505 -6.36 19.31 6.11
C GLY A 505 -4.91 19.39 6.58
N LEU A 506 -4.08 18.42 6.20
CA LEU A 506 -2.65 18.39 6.53
C LEU A 506 -1.89 19.60 5.99
N ILE A 507 -2.17 20.04 4.75
CA ILE A 507 -1.56 21.23 4.14
C ILE A 507 -1.90 22.50 4.93
N ASN A 508 -3.09 22.57 5.53
CA ASN A 508 -3.56 23.72 6.28
C ASN A 508 -3.29 23.63 7.80
N ALA A 509 -2.92 22.45 8.29
CA ALA A 509 -2.71 22.19 9.71
C ALA A 509 -1.46 22.91 10.26
N PRO A 510 -1.52 23.51 11.47
CA PRO A 510 -0.35 24.11 12.10
C PRO A 510 0.75 23.07 12.40
N GLY A 511 2.00 23.45 12.18
CA GLY A 511 3.18 22.68 12.62
C GLY A 511 3.73 21.65 11.64
N HIS A 512 3.20 21.58 10.41
CA HIS A 512 3.84 20.81 9.34
C HIS A 512 5.18 21.43 8.92
N ILE A 513 6.08 20.60 8.39
CA ILE A 513 7.32 21.07 7.74
C ILE A 513 7.13 21.18 6.21
N ALA A 514 7.99 21.95 5.56
CA ALA A 514 7.89 22.20 4.11
C ALA A 514 7.86 20.91 3.26
N SER A 515 8.62 19.88 3.64
CA SER A 515 8.61 18.59 2.95
C SER A 515 7.28 17.85 3.08
N GLN A 516 6.61 17.91 4.23
CA GLN A 516 5.28 17.31 4.42
C GLN A 516 4.26 18.00 3.50
N GLN A 517 4.27 19.33 3.44
CA GLN A 517 3.38 20.09 2.56
C GLN A 517 3.63 19.78 1.07
N GLN A 518 4.90 19.67 0.67
CA GLN A 518 5.27 19.32 -0.70
C GLN A 518 4.81 17.90 -1.06
N ILE A 519 5.02 16.92 -0.17
CA ILE A 519 4.56 15.54 -0.38
C ILE A 519 3.04 15.51 -0.47
N ALA A 520 2.32 16.15 0.44
CA ALA A 520 0.85 16.15 0.43
C ALA A 520 0.27 16.76 -0.84
N THR A 521 0.76 17.92 -1.27
CA THR A 521 0.38 18.55 -2.55
C THR A 521 0.69 17.65 -3.75
N ASN A 522 1.81 16.91 -3.71
CA ASN A 522 2.18 16.02 -4.80
C ASN A 522 1.31 14.76 -4.85
N VAL A 523 0.96 14.20 -3.70
CA VAL A 523 0.05 13.04 -3.60
C VAL A 523 -1.35 13.43 -4.04
N ASP A 524 -1.85 14.60 -3.64
CA ASP A 524 -3.16 15.11 -4.03
C ASP A 524 -3.32 15.13 -5.57
N ARG A 525 -2.34 15.71 -6.28
CA ARG A 525 -2.31 15.69 -7.77
C ARG A 525 -2.25 14.28 -8.35
N GLN A 526 -1.50 13.37 -7.73
CA GLN A 526 -1.46 11.98 -8.20
C GLN A 526 -2.81 11.28 -8.01
N LEU A 527 -3.53 11.56 -6.92
CA LEU A 527 -4.86 11.00 -6.68
C LEU A 527 -5.88 11.48 -7.72
N GLU A 528 -5.77 12.71 -8.22
CA GLU A 528 -6.60 13.16 -9.36
C GLU A 528 -6.37 12.31 -10.61
N ALA A 529 -5.10 11.98 -10.92
CA ALA A 529 -4.77 11.10 -12.04
C ALA A 529 -5.28 9.66 -11.81
N ILE A 530 -5.16 9.14 -10.58
CA ILE A 530 -5.72 7.84 -10.20
C ILE A 530 -7.24 7.82 -10.32
N ALA A 531 -7.94 8.89 -9.92
CA ALA A 531 -9.38 9.01 -10.05
C ALA A 531 -9.83 8.89 -11.51
N ILE A 532 -9.11 9.52 -12.44
CA ILE A 532 -9.39 9.41 -13.88
C ILE A 532 -9.21 7.97 -14.36
N LEU A 533 -8.15 7.28 -13.94
CA LEU A 533 -7.92 5.88 -14.29
C LEU A 533 -9.01 4.97 -13.73
N MET A 534 -9.36 5.13 -12.45
CA MET A 534 -10.44 4.36 -11.82
C MET A 534 -11.79 4.61 -12.51
N GLN A 535 -12.07 5.84 -12.94
CA GLN A 535 -13.28 6.14 -13.70
C GLN A 535 -13.30 5.41 -15.06
N ARG A 536 -12.15 5.25 -15.73
CA ARG A 536 -12.06 4.45 -16.97
C ARG A 536 -12.31 2.97 -16.71
N ILE A 537 -11.65 2.40 -15.70
CA ILE A 537 -11.89 1.00 -15.27
C ILE A 537 -13.39 0.78 -15.02
N ARG A 538 -14.04 1.71 -14.32
CA ARG A 538 -15.48 1.68 -14.08
C ARG A 538 -16.29 1.69 -15.38
N GLN A 539 -15.99 2.62 -16.29
CA GLN A 539 -16.71 2.74 -17.57
C GLN A 539 -16.61 1.46 -18.41
N ASP A 540 -15.44 0.84 -18.47
CA ASP A 540 -15.22 -0.41 -19.20
C ASP A 540 -15.96 -1.57 -18.51
N ALA A 541 -15.87 -1.66 -17.18
CA ALA A 541 -16.55 -2.69 -16.41
C ALA A 541 -18.08 -2.62 -16.54
N VAL A 542 -18.68 -1.42 -16.53
CA VAL A 542 -20.12 -1.23 -16.76
C VAL A 542 -20.53 -1.67 -18.17
N GLN A 543 -19.71 -1.40 -19.19
CA GLN A 543 -19.98 -1.89 -20.54
C GLN A 543 -19.89 -3.43 -20.60
N LEU A 544 -18.85 -4.02 -20.01
CA LEU A 544 -18.64 -5.47 -20.02
C LEU A 544 -19.76 -6.21 -19.27
N VAL A 545 -20.20 -5.73 -18.11
CA VAL A 545 -21.23 -6.42 -17.31
C VAL A 545 -22.61 -6.40 -17.99
N THR A 546 -22.86 -5.46 -18.90
CA THR A 546 -24.10 -5.35 -19.66
C THR A 546 -24.09 -6.09 -21.00
N MET A 547 -22.92 -6.56 -21.45
CA MET A 547 -22.82 -7.39 -22.65
C MET A 547 -23.43 -8.79 -22.43
N SER A 548 -24.11 -9.31 -23.46
CA SER A 548 -24.47 -10.73 -23.57
C SER A 548 -23.23 -11.62 -23.71
N ASP A 549 -23.37 -12.91 -23.46
CA ASP A 549 -22.25 -13.86 -23.58
C ASP A 549 -21.67 -13.92 -25.01
N ALA A 550 -22.53 -13.81 -26.03
CA ALA A 550 -22.07 -13.74 -27.42
C ALA A 550 -21.27 -12.46 -27.72
N GLN A 551 -21.60 -11.34 -27.08
CA GLN A 551 -20.87 -10.08 -27.20
C GLN A 551 -19.55 -10.12 -26.43
N LEU A 552 -19.53 -10.76 -25.26
CA LEU A 552 -18.32 -10.98 -24.48
C LEU A 552 -17.28 -11.79 -25.25
N GLN A 553 -17.65 -12.60 -26.23
CA GLN A 553 -16.71 -13.35 -27.08
C GLN A 553 -16.16 -12.53 -28.27
N GLN A 554 -16.61 -11.29 -28.47
CA GLN A 554 -16.19 -10.47 -29.61
C GLN A 554 -14.93 -9.66 -29.30
N ALA A 555 -14.21 -9.25 -30.34
CA ALA A 555 -13.01 -8.42 -30.24
C ALA A 555 -13.25 -7.09 -29.49
N LYS A 556 -14.47 -6.55 -29.53
CA LYS A 556 -14.82 -5.35 -28.75
C LYS A 556 -14.68 -5.58 -27.24
N ALA A 557 -15.09 -6.74 -26.73
CA ALA A 557 -14.94 -7.06 -25.32
C ALA A 557 -13.47 -7.19 -24.93
N LEU A 558 -12.63 -7.79 -25.80
CA LEU A 558 -11.18 -7.83 -25.60
C LEU A 558 -10.58 -6.42 -25.48
N SER A 559 -10.94 -5.48 -26.36
CA SER A 559 -10.44 -4.09 -26.29
C SER A 559 -10.74 -3.46 -24.93
N LEU A 560 -11.97 -3.61 -24.43
CA LEU A 560 -12.36 -3.10 -23.11
C LEU A 560 -11.57 -3.78 -21.98
N LEU A 561 -11.32 -5.09 -22.06
CA LEU A 561 -10.53 -5.81 -21.07
C LEU A 561 -9.05 -5.38 -21.08
N ASP A 562 -8.48 -5.16 -22.27
CA ASP A 562 -7.11 -4.64 -22.44
C ASP A 562 -6.98 -3.22 -21.85
N GLU A 563 -7.96 -2.35 -22.11
CA GLU A 563 -8.01 -0.97 -21.58
C GLU A 563 -8.21 -0.94 -20.06
N MET A 564 -9.11 -1.78 -19.55
CA MET A 564 -9.37 -1.94 -18.13
C MET A 564 -8.12 -2.44 -17.39
N LEU A 565 -7.45 -3.48 -17.91
CA LEU A 565 -6.19 -3.98 -17.36
C LEU A 565 -5.09 -2.92 -17.41
N THR A 566 -4.93 -2.22 -18.53
CA THR A 566 -3.92 -1.16 -18.67
C THR A 566 -4.15 -0.05 -17.64
N SER A 567 -5.41 0.36 -17.45
CA SER A 567 -5.79 1.39 -16.49
C SER A 567 -5.59 0.93 -15.04
N ALA A 568 -5.96 -0.32 -14.73
CA ALA A 568 -5.76 -0.92 -13.40
C ALA A 568 -4.26 -1.06 -13.06
N ASN A 569 -3.45 -1.55 -14.00
CA ASN A 569 -2.01 -1.65 -13.83
C ASN A 569 -1.37 -0.28 -13.63
N THR A 570 -1.77 0.70 -14.43
CA THR A 570 -1.31 2.08 -14.28
C THR A 570 -1.73 2.68 -12.93
N ALA A 571 -2.95 2.42 -12.48
CA ALA A 571 -3.46 2.94 -11.22
C ALA A 571 -2.74 2.31 -10.03
N TYR A 572 -2.43 1.02 -10.07
CA TYR A 572 -1.74 0.33 -8.99
C TYR A 572 -0.23 0.61 -9.00
N VAL A 573 0.45 0.25 -10.09
CA VAL A 573 1.92 0.26 -10.20
C VAL A 573 2.45 1.65 -10.54
N GLY A 574 1.76 2.38 -11.42
CA GLY A 574 2.22 3.65 -12.00
C GLY A 574 2.70 3.51 -13.44
N GLN A 575 3.33 4.56 -13.98
CA GLN A 575 3.92 4.57 -15.32
C GLN A 575 5.42 4.81 -15.24
N GLN A 576 6.18 4.10 -16.07
CA GLN A 576 7.61 4.39 -16.20
C GLN A 576 7.79 5.71 -16.97
N ASP A 577 8.52 6.65 -16.37
CA ASP A 577 8.93 7.86 -17.06
C ASP A 577 9.97 7.50 -18.13
N PRO A 578 9.71 7.77 -19.42
CA PRO A 578 10.61 7.38 -20.50
C PRO A 578 11.97 8.10 -20.44
N THR A 579 12.05 9.22 -19.71
CA THR A 579 13.27 10.03 -19.59
C THR A 579 14.15 9.52 -18.46
N THR A 580 13.56 9.19 -17.32
CA THR A 580 14.30 8.81 -16.09
C THR A 580 14.35 7.31 -15.87
N GLY A 581 13.49 6.54 -16.54
CA GLY A 581 13.29 5.11 -16.30
C GLY A 581 12.65 4.78 -14.95
N LEU A 582 12.29 5.79 -14.15
CA LEU A 582 11.67 5.61 -12.83
C LEU A 582 10.16 5.50 -12.96
N VAL A 583 9.55 4.65 -12.13
CA VAL A 583 8.09 4.56 -12.03
C VAL A 583 7.56 5.81 -11.31
N GLN A 584 6.57 6.45 -11.92
CA GLN A 584 5.87 7.64 -11.43
C GLN A 584 4.38 7.35 -11.22
N GLY A 585 3.80 7.93 -10.17
CA GLY A 585 2.41 7.72 -9.82
C GLY A 585 2.16 6.33 -9.22
N GLY A 586 0.95 5.83 -9.45
CA GLY A 586 0.51 4.55 -8.88
C GLY A 586 0.21 4.64 -7.39
N VAL A 587 -0.72 3.79 -6.94
CA VAL A 587 -1.05 3.68 -5.52
C VAL A 587 0.14 3.15 -4.70
N ILE A 588 1.00 2.30 -5.26
CA ILE A 588 2.27 1.87 -4.63
C ILE A 588 3.15 3.10 -4.31
N GLY A 589 3.36 3.96 -5.30
CA GLY A 589 4.16 5.18 -5.14
C GLY A 589 3.52 6.18 -4.18
N ILE A 590 2.19 6.30 -4.19
CA ILE A 590 1.42 7.13 -3.25
C ILE A 590 1.58 6.62 -1.81
N GLN A 591 1.45 5.33 -1.56
CA GLN A 591 1.62 4.77 -0.21
C GLN A 591 3.02 5.08 0.35
N GLY A 592 4.06 4.87 -0.45
CA GLY A 592 5.43 5.22 -0.05
C GLY A 592 5.63 6.72 0.20
N GLN A 593 4.88 7.59 -0.49
CA GLN A 593 4.87 9.04 -0.24
C GLN A 593 4.13 9.39 1.05
N LEU A 594 2.93 8.83 1.26
CA LEU A 594 2.14 9.05 2.46
C LEU A 594 2.91 8.62 3.71
N GLN A 595 3.60 7.47 3.68
CA GLN A 595 4.44 7.03 4.80
C GLN A 595 5.50 8.08 5.20
N ARG A 596 6.08 8.79 4.22
CA ARG A 596 7.08 9.86 4.47
C ARG A 596 6.49 11.12 5.09
N LEU A 597 5.16 11.23 5.20
CA LEU A 597 4.52 12.31 5.95
C LEU A 597 4.65 12.10 7.47
N ALA A 598 4.78 10.86 7.95
CA ALA A 598 4.89 10.53 9.36
C ALA A 598 6.31 10.77 9.91
N VAL A 599 6.71 12.03 9.95
CA VAL A 599 8.02 12.49 10.42
C VAL A 599 7.85 13.49 11.56
N VAL A 600 8.62 13.29 12.61
CA VAL A 600 8.77 14.19 13.75
C VAL A 600 10.07 14.99 13.59
N PRO A 601 10.01 16.31 13.42
CA PRO A 601 11.21 17.12 13.42
C PRO A 601 11.74 17.31 14.85
N ILE A 602 13.05 17.18 15.03
CA ILE A 602 13.69 17.17 16.35
C ILE A 602 14.48 18.45 16.57
N ARG A 603 14.38 19.02 17.76
CA ARG A 603 15.01 20.28 18.17
C ARG A 603 15.84 20.07 19.43
N ALA A 604 16.92 20.85 19.56
CA ALA A 604 17.67 20.94 20.81
C ALA A 604 16.86 21.65 21.89
N VAL A 605 16.94 21.14 23.11
CA VAL A 605 16.38 21.81 24.29
C VAL A 605 17.33 22.94 24.69
N THR A 606 16.84 24.17 24.70
CA THR A 606 17.59 25.30 25.28
C THR A 606 17.29 25.32 26.78
N PRO A 607 18.29 25.21 27.67
CA PRO A 607 18.05 25.35 29.09
C PRO A 607 17.43 26.72 29.38
N PRO A 608 16.47 26.84 30.32
CA PRO A 608 15.95 28.14 30.71
C PRO A 608 17.12 29.02 31.18
N GLN A 609 17.25 30.21 30.59
CA GLN A 609 18.17 31.23 31.09
C GLN A 609 17.61 31.69 32.45
N HIS A 610 18.33 31.38 33.53
CA HIS A 610 17.99 31.79 34.89
C HIS A 610 18.23 33.28 35.13
#